data_AF-A0A0L6CPN2-F1
#
_entry.id   AF-A0A0L6CPN2-F1
#
_cell.length_a   1.000
_cell.length_b   1.000
_cell.length_c   1.000
_cell.angle_alpha   90.00
_cell.angle_beta   90.00
_cell.angle_gamma   90.00
#
_symmetry.space_group_name_H-M   'P 1'
#
loop_
_entity.id
_entity.type
_entity.pdbx_description
1 polymer ?
#
loop_
_entity_poly.entity_id
_entity_poly.type
_entity_poly.pdbx_seq_one_letter_code
_entity_poly.pdbx_strand_id
1 'polypeptide(L)'
;MARRTGLDKAEVEAVRKAHKAGVTGEKVTQREGLSLTDLALLAPYEDDPEAMEFLTAFRSSGDGLKRRIDSWHSAKEDEALMSQAREYWQDKGARLTRKDYDDRRLTPKEVTTREGKPLPQDPEVLAQMPGVELALSIDRRRGKDKDGNNVTEKYVRVEALVSKPSQNGYMKRTTDAQGSILDAEQAKEQRRAATQARNEWGEAEQARRAFIAGLLDAKTPPTGHENIVAAWLAQGNRPNLVQIAPLFHADAAQILRQIKSPRTTAKRRQTLAAVVALMQWEAGTSLTTHKYPDSIDGHMMRALIKAGHQATEAERSITK
;
A
#
# COMPACT_ATOMS: atom_id res chain seq x y z
N MET A 1 -40.75 14.02 45.41
CA MET A 1 -40.09 15.24 44.87
C MET A 1 -40.54 15.56 43.45
N ALA A 2 -40.42 14.66 42.45
CA ALA A 2 -40.85 14.95 41.06
C ALA A 2 -42.31 15.42 40.89
N ARG A 3 -43.26 14.87 41.67
CA ARG A 3 -44.68 15.27 41.62
C ARG A 3 -45.00 16.67 42.21
N ARG A 4 -44.05 17.37 42.86
CA ARG A 4 -44.31 18.65 43.56
C ARG A 4 -43.68 19.88 42.90
N THR A 5 -42.89 19.71 41.83
CA THR A 5 -42.11 20.80 41.21
C THR A 5 -42.38 20.97 39.71
N GLY A 6 -43.21 20.13 39.08
CA GLY A 6 -43.50 20.19 37.64
C GLY A 6 -42.35 19.76 36.71
N LEU A 7 -41.16 19.54 37.26
CA LEU A 7 -39.96 19.09 36.56
C LEU A 7 -39.99 17.57 36.33
N ASP A 8 -39.44 17.12 35.20
CA ASP A 8 -39.31 15.70 34.94
C ASP A 8 -38.24 15.05 35.85
N LYS A 9 -38.20 13.71 35.87
CA LYS A 9 -37.26 12.97 36.74
C LYS A 9 -35.79 13.23 36.36
N ALA A 10 -35.50 13.40 35.07
CA ALA A 10 -34.14 13.64 34.56
C ALA A 10 -33.66 15.06 34.91
N GLU A 11 -34.53 16.06 34.85
CA GLU A 11 -34.25 17.44 35.28
C GLU A 11 -33.97 17.52 36.78
N VAL A 12 -34.77 16.83 37.61
CA VAL A 12 -34.52 16.77 39.07
C VAL A 12 -33.17 16.10 39.38
N GLU A 13 -32.77 15.10 38.60
CA GLU A 13 -31.48 14.43 38.75
C GLU A 13 -30.32 15.31 38.27
N ALA A 14 -30.49 16.02 37.16
CA ALA A 14 -29.52 16.99 36.64
C ALA A 14 -29.29 18.14 37.63
N VAL A 15 -30.36 18.71 38.20
CA VAL A 15 -30.28 19.75 39.25
C VAL A 15 -29.53 19.24 40.48
N ARG A 16 -29.82 18.02 40.94
CA ARG A 16 -29.10 17.41 42.08
C ARG A 16 -27.62 17.18 41.77
N LYS A 17 -27.30 16.72 40.57
CA LYS A 17 -25.92 16.48 40.13
C LYS A 17 -25.14 17.80 40.03
N ALA A 18 -25.75 18.83 39.44
CA ALA A 18 -25.20 20.18 39.35
C ALA A 18 -24.96 20.79 40.74
N HIS A 19 -25.93 20.68 41.65
CA HIS A 19 -25.79 21.15 43.02
C HIS A 19 -24.67 20.41 43.78
N LYS A 20 -24.59 19.07 43.66
CA LYS A 20 -23.49 18.29 44.26
C LYS A 20 -22.13 18.66 43.70
N ALA A 21 -22.08 19.08 42.44
CA ALA A 21 -20.85 19.53 41.79
C ALA A 21 -20.55 21.03 42.03
N GLY A 22 -21.29 21.73 42.90
CA GLY A 22 -21.01 23.12 43.25
C GLY A 22 -21.38 24.14 42.17
N VAL A 23 -22.28 23.79 41.24
CA VAL A 23 -22.80 24.71 40.23
C VAL A 23 -23.79 25.68 40.89
N THR A 24 -23.49 26.98 40.88
CA THR A 24 -24.33 28.06 41.44
C THR A 24 -25.11 28.78 40.34
N GLY A 25 -26.17 29.52 40.70
CA GLY A 25 -26.98 30.29 39.74
C GLY A 25 -26.19 31.33 38.94
N GLU A 26 -25.10 31.85 39.50
CA GLU A 26 -24.17 32.77 38.84
C GLU A 26 -23.36 32.07 37.73
N LYS A 27 -22.95 30.82 37.95
CA LYS A 27 -22.28 29.99 36.93
C LYS A 27 -23.21 29.59 35.79
N VAL A 28 -24.51 29.45 36.07
CA VAL A 28 -25.55 29.16 35.07
C VAL A 28 -25.79 30.37 34.16
N THR A 29 -25.80 31.58 34.73
CA THR A 29 -26.06 32.83 33.98
C THR A 29 -24.87 33.28 33.13
N GLN A 30 -23.64 32.96 33.52
CA GLN A 30 -22.43 33.28 32.75
C GLN A 30 -22.17 32.34 31.56
N ARG A 31 -22.82 31.17 31.49
CA ARG A 31 -22.58 30.15 30.46
C ARG A 31 -23.84 29.89 29.64
N GLU A 32 -24.28 30.93 28.91
CA GLU A 32 -25.45 30.86 28.03
C GLU A 32 -25.35 29.67 27.06
N GLY A 33 -26.42 28.87 26.97
CA GLY A 33 -26.55 27.74 26.04
C GLY A 33 -26.05 26.38 26.54
N LEU A 34 -25.64 26.23 27.80
CA LEU A 34 -25.34 24.93 28.42
C LEU A 34 -26.54 24.41 29.22
N SER A 35 -26.81 23.11 29.14
CA SER A 35 -27.78 22.47 30.03
C SER A 35 -27.20 22.32 31.44
N LEU A 36 -28.07 22.18 32.46
CA LEU A 36 -27.63 21.88 33.83
C LEU A 36 -26.81 20.58 33.91
N THR A 37 -27.10 19.61 33.04
CA THR A 37 -26.35 18.36 32.92
C THR A 37 -24.93 18.61 32.42
N ASP A 38 -24.75 19.50 31.44
CA ASP A 38 -23.43 19.83 30.89
C ASP A 38 -22.58 20.60 31.91
N LEU A 39 -23.19 21.55 32.62
CA LEU A 39 -22.54 22.27 33.72
C LEU A 39 -22.08 21.31 34.82
N ALA A 40 -22.92 20.32 35.18
CA ALA A 40 -22.55 19.30 36.16
C ALA A 40 -21.42 18.38 35.69
N LEU A 41 -21.28 18.16 34.37
CA LEU A 41 -20.19 17.37 33.79
C LEU A 41 -18.87 18.16 33.69
N LEU A 42 -18.94 19.48 33.51
CA LEU A 42 -17.77 20.37 33.45
C LEU A 42 -17.25 20.79 34.82
N ALA A 43 -18.11 20.83 35.84
CA ALA A 43 -17.76 21.29 37.18
C ALA A 43 -16.46 20.69 37.78
N PRO A 44 -16.13 19.38 37.59
CA PRO A 44 -14.87 18.82 38.08
C PRO A 44 -13.60 19.38 37.42
N TYR A 45 -13.74 20.05 36.28
CA TYR A 45 -12.64 20.57 35.47
C TYR A 45 -12.49 22.09 35.58
N GLU A 46 -13.30 22.77 36.40
CA GLU A 46 -13.32 24.24 36.45
C GLU A 46 -11.97 24.88 36.80
N ASP A 47 -11.15 24.18 37.56
CA ASP A 47 -9.81 24.62 37.96
C ASP A 47 -8.70 24.18 36.97
N ASP A 48 -9.05 23.47 35.90
CA ASP A 48 -8.15 23.04 34.83
C ASP A 48 -8.47 23.84 33.55
N PRO A 49 -7.73 24.95 33.29
CA PRO A 49 -8.01 25.81 32.14
C PRO A 49 -7.81 25.09 30.80
N GLU A 50 -6.89 24.13 30.73
CA GLU A 50 -6.61 23.34 29.52
C GLU A 50 -7.79 22.40 29.23
N ALA A 51 -8.29 21.71 30.26
CA ALA A 51 -9.48 20.88 30.14
C ALA A 51 -10.71 21.71 29.78
N MET A 52 -10.90 22.89 30.39
CA MET A 52 -12.05 23.75 30.10
C MET A 52 -12.03 24.27 28.67
N GLU A 53 -10.87 24.68 28.15
CA GLU A 53 -10.72 25.09 26.74
C GLU A 53 -11.06 23.92 25.79
N PHE A 54 -10.46 22.75 26.02
CA PHE A 54 -10.71 21.58 25.17
C PHE A 54 -12.17 21.13 25.24
N LEU A 55 -12.74 21.01 26.44
CA LEU A 55 -14.08 20.46 26.64
C LEU A 55 -15.16 21.40 26.12
N THR A 56 -15.08 22.72 26.34
CA THR A 56 -16.11 23.68 25.91
C THR A 56 -16.19 23.88 24.39
N ALA A 57 -15.15 23.50 23.64
CA ALA A 57 -15.17 23.49 22.18
C ALA A 57 -16.10 22.41 21.56
N PHE A 58 -16.80 21.58 22.37
CA PHE A 58 -17.85 20.66 21.87
C PHE A 58 -19.01 21.40 21.20
N ARG A 59 -19.23 22.66 21.58
CA ARG A 59 -20.34 23.50 21.12
C ARG A 59 -20.35 23.71 19.60
N SER A 60 -19.20 23.55 18.95
CA SER A 60 -19.03 23.71 17.50
C SER A 60 -18.90 22.40 16.72
N SER A 61 -18.72 21.24 17.38
CA SER A 61 -18.36 19.99 16.69
C SER A 61 -19.49 18.95 16.57
N GLY A 62 -20.64 19.15 17.23
CA GLY A 62 -21.76 18.20 17.22
C GLY A 62 -21.52 16.91 18.02
N ASP A 63 -20.36 16.77 18.67
CA ASP A 63 -20.07 15.68 19.61
C ASP A 63 -20.69 15.95 20.98
N GLY A 64 -21.30 14.93 21.58
CA GLY A 64 -21.79 15.02 22.95
C GLY A 64 -20.65 15.19 23.95
N LEU A 65 -20.80 16.11 24.92
CA LEU A 65 -19.79 16.45 25.94
C LEU A 65 -19.15 15.23 26.62
N LYS A 66 -19.93 14.19 26.90
CA LYS A 66 -19.41 12.94 27.51
C LYS A 66 -18.31 12.29 26.69
N ARG A 67 -18.48 12.16 25.36
CA ARG A 67 -17.44 11.57 24.49
C ARG A 67 -16.17 12.41 24.48
N ARG A 68 -16.32 13.73 24.62
CA ARG A 68 -15.20 14.65 24.65
C ARG A 68 -14.42 14.57 25.98
N ILE A 69 -15.12 14.38 27.09
CA ILE A 69 -14.52 14.03 28.38
C ILE A 69 -13.73 12.72 28.29
N ASP A 70 -14.33 11.68 27.70
CA ASP A 70 -13.65 10.39 27.51
C ASP A 70 -12.39 10.56 26.61
N SER A 71 -12.48 11.39 25.56
CA SER A 71 -11.36 11.72 24.68
C SER A 71 -10.25 12.50 25.39
N TRP A 72 -10.61 13.44 26.27
CA TRP A 72 -9.65 14.23 27.05
C TRP A 72 -8.84 13.34 27.99
N HIS A 73 -9.54 12.49 28.77
CA HIS A 73 -8.87 11.52 29.65
C HIS A 73 -7.99 10.56 28.87
N SER A 74 -8.50 10.04 27.74
CA SER A 74 -7.69 9.18 26.88
C SER A 74 -6.44 9.89 26.35
N ALA A 75 -6.52 11.19 26.03
CA ALA A 75 -5.37 11.96 25.57
C ALA A 75 -4.34 12.17 26.68
N LYS A 76 -4.76 12.47 27.91
CA LYS A 76 -3.87 12.60 29.07
C LYS A 76 -3.21 11.27 29.45
N GLU A 77 -3.94 10.16 29.37
CA GLU A 77 -3.35 8.82 29.51
C GLU A 77 -2.30 8.54 28.43
N ASP A 78 -2.61 8.85 27.17
CA ASP A 78 -1.70 8.65 26.05
C ASP A 78 -0.43 9.53 26.21
N GLU A 79 -0.59 10.77 26.67
CA GLU A 79 0.52 11.69 26.97
C GLU A 79 1.40 11.17 28.11
N ALA A 80 0.80 10.72 29.22
CA ALA A 80 1.54 10.15 30.35
C ALA A 80 2.33 8.90 29.95
N LEU A 81 1.71 7.98 29.20
CA LEU A 81 2.37 6.78 28.65
C LEU A 81 3.55 7.14 27.74
N MET A 82 3.34 8.10 26.83
CA MET A 82 4.41 8.56 25.93
C MET A 82 5.53 9.25 26.70
N SER A 83 5.23 10.05 27.72
CA SER A 83 6.22 10.72 28.56
C SER A 83 7.09 9.71 29.30
N GLN A 84 6.47 8.72 29.97
CA GLN A 84 7.19 7.65 30.66
C GLN A 84 8.08 6.85 29.71
N ALA A 85 7.57 6.49 28.53
CA ALA A 85 8.36 5.76 27.55
C ALA A 85 9.51 6.60 26.97
N ARG A 86 9.31 7.91 26.74
CA ARG A 86 10.39 8.81 26.29
C ARG A 86 11.51 8.86 27.31
N GLU A 87 11.17 9.04 28.59
CA GLU A 87 12.14 9.06 29.68
C GLU A 87 12.91 7.74 29.75
N TYR A 88 12.21 6.60 29.72
CA TYR A 88 12.82 5.26 29.69
C TYR A 88 13.83 5.11 28.54
N TRP A 89 13.44 5.46 27.32
CA TRP A 89 14.30 5.27 26.15
C TRP A 89 15.45 6.28 26.10
N GLN A 90 15.26 7.50 26.60
CA GLN A 90 16.32 8.48 26.72
C GLN A 90 17.37 8.07 27.75
N ASP A 91 16.95 7.52 28.91
CA ASP A 91 17.85 6.97 29.93
C ASP A 91 18.70 5.81 29.36
N LYS A 92 18.12 4.98 28.50
CA LYS A 92 18.81 3.93 27.76
C LYS A 92 19.70 4.45 26.61
N GLY A 93 19.83 5.77 26.44
CA GLY A 93 20.67 6.41 25.42
C GLY A 93 20.09 6.37 24.00
N ALA A 94 18.81 6.04 23.84
CA ALA A 94 18.18 5.98 22.52
C ALA A 94 18.00 7.39 21.92
N ARG A 95 18.28 7.51 20.62
CA ARG A 95 17.89 8.70 19.86
C ARG A 95 16.45 8.59 19.43
N LEU A 96 15.60 9.44 20.00
CA LEU A 96 14.18 9.46 19.66
C LEU A 96 13.92 10.32 18.43
N THR A 97 13.04 9.82 17.56
CA THR A 97 12.58 10.51 16.36
C THR A 97 11.06 10.43 16.25
N ARG A 98 10.49 11.32 15.43
CA ARG A 98 9.14 11.14 14.89
C ARG A 98 9.21 10.27 13.62
N LYS A 99 8.20 9.44 13.41
CA LYS A 99 7.96 8.73 12.14
C LYS A 99 6.76 9.38 11.47
N ASP A 100 6.98 9.92 10.28
CA ASP A 100 5.92 10.48 9.46
C ASP A 100 5.45 9.45 8.42
N TYR A 101 4.29 9.69 7.82
CA TYR A 101 3.69 8.76 6.86
C TYR A 101 4.61 8.48 5.65
N ASP A 102 5.30 9.51 5.15
CA ASP A 102 6.21 9.43 4.00
C ASP A 102 7.67 9.14 4.38
N ASP A 103 7.92 8.64 5.60
CA ASP A 103 9.26 8.34 6.06
C ASP A 103 9.88 7.17 5.28
N ARG A 104 10.96 7.45 4.57
CA ARG A 104 11.68 6.48 3.72
C ARG A 104 12.88 5.83 4.41
N ARG A 105 13.08 6.04 5.71
CA ARG A 105 14.11 5.34 6.49
C ARG A 105 13.82 3.84 6.50
N LEU A 106 14.87 3.03 6.47
CA LEU A 106 14.74 1.57 6.46
C LEU A 106 14.53 1.06 7.89
N THR A 107 13.85 -0.07 8.03
CA THR A 107 13.76 -0.79 9.30
C THR A 107 14.95 -1.75 9.47
N PRO A 108 15.27 -2.19 10.71
CA PRO A 108 16.34 -3.17 10.95
C PRO A 108 16.19 -4.47 10.16
N LYS A 109 14.96 -4.87 9.80
CA LYS A 109 14.69 -6.07 9.00
C LYS A 109 15.14 -5.94 7.55
N GLU A 110 15.23 -4.70 7.05
CA GLU A 110 15.57 -4.33 5.68
C GLU A 110 17.05 -4.01 5.51
N VAL A 111 17.86 -4.13 6.57
CA VAL A 111 19.30 -3.88 6.52
C VAL A 111 20.10 -5.02 7.12
N THR A 112 21.35 -5.12 6.70
CA THR A 112 22.37 -6.01 7.25
C THR A 112 23.63 -5.22 7.60
N THR A 113 24.50 -5.79 8.43
CA THR A 113 25.86 -5.27 8.61
C THR A 113 26.65 -5.38 7.31
N ARG A 114 27.81 -4.71 7.22
CA ARG A 114 28.76 -4.90 6.09
C ARG A 114 29.16 -6.38 5.89
N GLU A 115 29.17 -7.17 6.95
CA GLU A 115 29.44 -8.62 6.92
C GLU A 115 28.23 -9.46 6.47
N GLY A 116 27.10 -8.84 6.11
CA GLY A 116 25.89 -9.53 5.66
C GLY A 116 25.02 -10.08 6.80
N LYS A 117 25.35 -9.83 8.07
CA LYS A 117 24.57 -10.33 9.21
C LYS A 117 23.31 -9.49 9.43
N PRO A 118 22.15 -10.09 9.75
CA PRO A 118 20.95 -9.35 10.11
C PRO A 118 21.16 -8.55 11.39
N LEU A 119 20.49 -7.41 11.50
CA LEU A 119 20.46 -6.65 12.75
C LEU A 119 19.61 -7.38 13.82
N PRO A 120 19.92 -7.18 15.11
CA PRO A 120 19.08 -7.69 16.19
C PRO A 120 17.66 -7.12 16.12
N GLN A 121 16.70 -7.82 16.73
CA GLN A 121 15.31 -7.34 16.81
C GLN A 121 14.99 -6.68 18.14
N ASP A 122 15.84 -6.85 19.15
CA ASP A 122 15.68 -6.24 20.47
C ASP A 122 15.85 -4.71 20.37
N PRO A 123 14.82 -3.92 20.70
CA PRO A 123 14.88 -2.47 20.66
C PRO A 123 15.97 -1.87 21.57
N GLU A 124 16.30 -2.50 22.70
CA GLU A 124 17.37 -2.00 23.59
C GLU A 124 18.75 -2.13 22.97
N VAL A 125 19.01 -3.25 22.29
CA VAL A 125 20.26 -3.44 21.55
C VAL A 125 20.31 -2.48 20.36
N LEU A 126 19.20 -2.36 19.62
CA LEU A 126 19.08 -1.46 18.48
C LEU A 126 19.29 0.01 18.85
N ALA A 127 18.81 0.45 20.01
CA ALA A 127 18.94 1.83 20.50
C ALA A 127 20.40 2.30 20.58
N GLN A 128 21.32 1.38 20.84
CA GLN A 128 22.76 1.66 21.00
C GLN A 128 23.51 1.61 19.66
N MET A 129 22.86 1.16 18.58
CA MET A 129 23.53 0.99 17.29
C MET A 129 23.69 2.34 16.55
N PRO A 130 24.84 2.56 15.87
CA PRO A 130 25.05 3.72 15.02
C PRO A 130 23.94 3.90 14.00
N GLY A 131 23.58 5.12 13.63
CA GLY A 131 22.49 5.39 12.69
C GLY A 131 21.07 4.91 13.06
N VAL A 132 20.86 4.21 14.19
CA VAL A 132 19.53 3.80 14.62
C VAL A 132 18.88 4.87 15.48
N GLU A 133 17.60 5.10 15.21
CA GLU A 133 16.70 6.03 15.91
C GLU A 133 15.40 5.28 16.25
N LEU A 134 14.77 5.60 17.39
CA LEU A 134 13.51 4.99 17.81
C LEU A 134 12.36 5.96 17.62
N ALA A 135 11.34 5.53 16.90
CA ALA A 135 10.04 6.17 16.83
C ALA A 135 9.08 5.52 17.84
N LEU A 136 8.47 6.35 18.67
CA LEU A 136 7.50 5.94 19.68
C LEU A 136 6.10 6.34 19.21
N SER A 137 5.13 5.45 19.37
CA SER A 137 3.72 5.72 19.07
C SER A 137 2.80 4.94 20.01
N ILE A 138 1.64 5.48 20.33
CA ILE A 138 0.60 4.73 21.03
C ILE A 138 -0.08 3.77 20.06
N ASP A 139 -0.13 2.50 20.43
CA ASP A 139 -0.88 1.47 19.72
C ASP A 139 -1.92 0.83 20.67
N ARG A 140 -2.96 0.24 20.08
CA ARG A 140 -4.12 -0.30 20.81
C ARG A 140 -4.38 -1.73 20.35
N ARG A 141 -4.25 -2.68 21.26
CA ARG A 141 -4.57 -4.08 21.00
C ARG A 141 -5.95 -4.41 21.56
N ARG A 142 -6.85 -4.83 20.68
CA ARG A 142 -8.14 -5.40 21.09
C ARG A 142 -7.94 -6.86 21.47
N GLY A 143 -8.49 -7.25 22.61
CA GLY A 143 -8.44 -8.61 23.12
C GLY A 143 -9.66 -8.94 23.96
N LYS A 144 -9.63 -10.12 24.59
CA LYS A 144 -10.59 -10.51 25.61
C LYS A 144 -9.88 -10.68 26.94
N ASP A 145 -10.50 -10.25 28.03
CA ASP A 145 -10.02 -10.58 29.36
C ASP A 145 -10.28 -12.06 29.70
N LYS A 146 -9.91 -12.47 30.92
CA LYS A 146 -10.10 -13.85 31.42
C LYS A 146 -11.57 -14.24 31.51
N ASP A 147 -12.48 -13.26 31.55
CA ASP A 147 -13.92 -13.44 31.66
C ASP A 147 -14.63 -13.33 30.30
N GLY A 148 -13.88 -13.14 29.21
CA GLY A 148 -14.38 -13.07 27.84
C GLY A 148 -14.90 -11.70 27.41
N ASN A 149 -14.75 -10.65 28.23
CA ASN A 149 -15.14 -9.29 27.88
C ASN A 149 -14.12 -8.66 26.93
N ASN A 150 -14.60 -7.81 26.02
CA ASN A 150 -13.73 -7.07 25.12
C ASN A 150 -12.93 -6.02 25.89
N VAL A 151 -11.60 -6.10 25.84
CA VAL A 151 -10.69 -5.12 26.42
C VAL A 151 -9.80 -4.54 25.34
N THR A 152 -9.50 -3.24 25.45
CA THR A 152 -8.49 -2.58 24.62
C THR A 152 -7.31 -2.26 25.50
N GLU A 153 -6.20 -2.94 25.28
CA GLU A 153 -4.93 -2.67 25.93
C GLU A 153 -4.18 -1.58 25.14
N LYS A 154 -3.81 -0.50 25.84
CA LYS A 154 -2.96 0.56 25.30
C LYS A 154 -1.51 0.27 25.67
N TYR A 155 -0.60 0.42 24.73
CA TYR A 155 0.83 0.28 24.97
C TYR A 155 1.63 1.20 24.04
N VAL A 156 2.87 1.50 24.43
CA VAL A 156 3.79 2.25 23.57
C VAL A 156 4.46 1.26 22.62
N ARG A 157 4.21 1.43 21.34
CA ARG A 157 4.93 0.73 20.28
C ARG A 157 6.24 1.46 20.01
N VAL A 158 7.32 0.68 19.99
CA VAL A 158 8.67 1.13 19.70
C VAL A 158 9.07 0.61 18.33
N GLU A 159 9.42 1.51 17.42
CA GLU A 159 9.86 1.17 16.08
C GLU A 159 11.26 1.73 15.83
N ALA A 160 12.21 0.86 15.49
CA ALA A 160 13.55 1.26 15.12
C ALA A 160 13.64 1.64 13.64
N LEU A 161 14.31 2.75 13.35
CA LEU A 161 14.54 3.30 12.03
C LEU A 161 16.04 3.50 11.82
N VAL A 162 16.52 3.14 10.64
CA VAL A 162 17.93 3.20 10.27
C VAL A 162 18.15 4.39 9.34
N SER A 163 18.73 5.44 9.91
CA SER A 163 19.11 6.66 9.21
C SER A 163 20.45 6.48 8.50
N LYS A 164 20.51 6.89 7.23
CA LYS A 164 21.72 6.87 6.39
C LYS A 164 22.51 5.55 6.51
N PRO A 165 21.90 4.41 6.13
CA PRO A 165 22.45 3.07 6.42
C PRO A 165 23.89 2.88 5.92
N SER A 166 24.21 3.34 4.70
CA SER A 166 25.55 3.21 4.13
C SER A 166 26.63 3.97 4.91
N GLN A 167 26.30 5.14 5.47
CA GLN A 167 27.21 5.95 6.28
C GLN A 167 27.45 5.30 7.65
N ASN A 168 26.46 4.57 8.17
CA ASN A 168 26.52 3.89 9.47
C ASN A 168 26.95 2.42 9.37
N GLY A 169 27.50 1.98 8.23
CA GLY A 169 28.04 0.63 8.08
C GLY A 169 27.01 -0.46 7.83
N TYR A 170 25.84 -0.10 7.32
CA TYR A 170 24.77 -1.03 6.93
C TYR A 170 24.57 -1.08 5.43
N MET A 171 24.11 -2.24 4.96
CA MET A 171 23.69 -2.46 3.59
C MET A 171 22.21 -2.77 3.56
N LYS A 172 21.50 -2.31 2.51
CA LYS A 172 20.11 -2.72 2.30
C LYS A 172 20.09 -4.22 2.01
N ARG A 173 19.28 -4.96 2.76
CA ARG A 173 19.09 -6.39 2.59
C ARG A 173 18.51 -6.66 1.20
N THR A 174 19.21 -7.46 0.41
CA THR A 174 18.71 -8.02 -0.84
C THR A 174 18.14 -9.40 -0.56
N THR A 175 16.82 -9.49 -0.54
CA THR A 175 16.14 -10.78 -0.51
C THR A 175 15.93 -11.30 -1.93
N ASP A 176 16.13 -12.59 -2.15
CA ASP A 176 15.59 -13.26 -3.34
C ASP A 176 14.05 -13.33 -3.27
N ALA A 177 13.42 -13.87 -4.32
CA ALA A 177 11.97 -14.05 -4.39
C ALA A 177 11.43 -15.01 -3.31
N GLN A 178 12.29 -15.74 -2.61
CA GLN A 178 11.97 -16.72 -1.56
C GLN A 178 12.33 -16.21 -0.15
N GLY A 179 12.79 -14.96 -0.01
CA GLY A 179 13.08 -14.32 1.28
C GLY A 179 14.45 -14.66 1.89
N SER A 180 15.33 -15.36 1.17
CA SER A 180 16.68 -15.69 1.62
C SER A 180 17.64 -14.50 1.47
N ILE A 181 18.69 -14.44 2.31
CA ILE A 181 19.73 -13.41 2.19
C ILE A 181 20.64 -13.81 1.03
N LEU A 182 20.58 -13.06 -0.07
CA LEU A 182 21.52 -13.25 -1.18
C LEU A 182 22.89 -12.70 -0.80
N ASP A 183 23.95 -13.40 -1.20
CA ASP A 183 25.30 -12.86 -1.21
C ASP A 183 25.34 -11.55 -2.03
N ALA A 184 26.13 -10.58 -1.60
CA ALA A 184 26.29 -9.30 -2.28
C ALA A 184 26.76 -9.46 -3.74
N GLU A 185 27.59 -10.48 -4.03
CA GLU A 185 28.04 -10.78 -5.39
C GLU A 185 26.89 -11.33 -6.25
N GLN A 186 26.14 -12.30 -5.72
CA GLN A 186 24.96 -12.87 -6.39
C GLN A 186 23.88 -11.81 -6.65
N ALA A 187 23.63 -10.92 -5.69
CA ALA A 187 22.68 -9.82 -5.86
C ALA A 187 23.12 -8.83 -6.95
N LYS A 188 24.43 -8.58 -7.07
CA LYS A 188 24.99 -7.73 -8.13
C LYS A 188 24.86 -8.38 -9.50
N GLU A 189 25.14 -9.67 -9.60
CA GLU A 189 24.98 -10.46 -10.83
C GLU A 189 23.52 -10.51 -11.27
N GLN A 190 22.59 -10.80 -10.36
CA GLN A 190 21.15 -10.80 -10.67
C GLN A 190 20.66 -9.42 -11.15
N ARG A 191 21.13 -8.33 -10.54
CA ARG A 191 20.80 -6.97 -11.00
C ARG A 191 21.36 -6.69 -12.39
N ARG A 192 22.60 -7.12 -12.66
CA ARG A 192 23.23 -6.99 -13.97
C ARG A 192 22.45 -7.78 -15.03
N ALA A 193 22.14 -9.04 -14.74
CA ALA A 193 21.35 -9.90 -15.61
C ALA A 193 19.94 -9.32 -15.87
N ALA A 194 19.25 -8.83 -14.83
CA ALA A 194 17.94 -8.20 -14.99
C ALA A 194 18.00 -6.90 -15.81
N THR A 195 19.08 -6.11 -15.66
CA THR A 195 19.29 -4.90 -16.45
C THR A 195 19.58 -5.25 -17.91
N GLN A 196 20.43 -6.25 -18.14
CA GLN A 196 20.74 -6.76 -19.47
C GLN A 196 19.47 -7.29 -20.15
N ALA A 197 18.70 -8.14 -19.49
CA ALA A 197 17.46 -8.70 -20.04
C ALA A 197 16.42 -7.60 -20.36
N ARG A 198 16.30 -6.57 -19.51
CA ARG A 198 15.46 -5.41 -19.79
C ARG A 198 15.90 -4.66 -21.05
N ASN A 199 17.20 -4.44 -21.20
CA ASN A 199 17.76 -3.75 -22.37
C ASN A 199 17.57 -4.59 -23.63
N GLU A 200 17.90 -5.88 -23.59
CA GLU A 200 17.70 -6.83 -24.70
C GLU A 200 16.22 -6.90 -25.14
N TRP A 201 15.28 -6.91 -24.18
CA TRP A 201 13.85 -6.89 -24.50
C TRP A 201 13.43 -5.61 -25.22
N GLY A 202 13.91 -4.45 -24.74
CA GLY A 202 13.62 -3.15 -25.33
C GLY A 202 14.28 -2.97 -26.71
N GLU A 203 15.51 -3.44 -26.88
CA GLU A 203 16.22 -3.43 -28.16
C GLU A 203 15.54 -4.35 -29.20
N ALA A 204 14.99 -5.49 -28.75
CA ALA A 204 14.27 -6.42 -29.61
C ALA A 204 12.85 -5.98 -29.99
N GLU A 205 12.27 -5.00 -29.29
CA GLU A 205 10.89 -4.53 -29.48
C GLU A 205 10.61 -4.14 -30.94
N GLN A 206 11.51 -3.37 -31.55
CA GLN A 206 11.35 -2.94 -32.95
C GLN A 206 11.44 -4.11 -33.92
N ALA A 207 12.36 -5.05 -33.67
CA ALA A 207 12.53 -6.25 -34.50
C ALA A 207 11.31 -7.17 -34.43
N ARG A 208 10.75 -7.41 -33.23
CA ARG A 208 9.48 -8.16 -33.07
C ARG A 208 8.35 -7.50 -33.82
N ARG A 209 8.16 -6.19 -33.65
CA ARG A 209 7.06 -5.47 -34.30
C ARG A 209 7.17 -5.52 -35.81
N ALA A 210 8.37 -5.33 -36.35
CA ALA A 210 8.64 -5.45 -37.78
C ALA A 210 8.34 -6.88 -38.29
N PHE A 211 8.73 -7.91 -37.54
CA PHE A 211 8.44 -9.30 -37.89
C PHE A 211 6.94 -9.58 -37.89
N ILE A 212 6.21 -9.19 -36.84
CA ILE A 212 4.74 -9.35 -36.75
C ILE A 212 4.04 -8.62 -37.90
N ALA A 213 4.48 -7.39 -38.22
CA ALA A 213 3.95 -6.64 -39.35
C ALA A 213 4.19 -7.35 -40.68
N GLY A 214 5.38 -7.93 -40.91
CA GLY A 214 5.70 -8.68 -42.11
C GLY A 214 4.83 -9.93 -42.33
N LEU A 215 4.27 -10.51 -41.27
CA LEU A 215 3.33 -11.63 -41.39
C LEU A 215 2.00 -11.22 -42.04
N LEU A 216 1.68 -9.92 -42.14
CA LEU A 216 0.51 -9.45 -42.87
C LEU A 216 0.57 -9.81 -44.34
N ASP A 217 1.74 -9.96 -44.95
CA ASP A 217 1.88 -10.30 -46.37
C ASP A 217 2.08 -11.81 -46.62
N ALA A 218 2.07 -12.61 -45.54
CA ALA A 218 2.23 -14.05 -45.65
C ALA A 218 1.07 -14.70 -46.44
N LYS A 219 1.44 -15.57 -47.39
CA LYS A 219 0.49 -16.36 -48.20
C LYS A 219 -0.17 -17.48 -47.42
N THR A 220 0.48 -17.93 -46.34
CA THR A 220 0.02 -19.02 -45.48
C THR A 220 0.04 -18.56 -44.02
N PRO A 221 -0.89 -19.06 -43.19
CA PRO A 221 -0.89 -18.76 -41.77
C PRO A 221 0.43 -19.19 -41.11
N PRO A 222 0.90 -18.48 -40.06
CA PRO A 222 2.07 -18.91 -39.30
C PRO A 222 1.82 -20.29 -38.69
N THR A 223 2.90 -21.07 -38.53
CA THR A 223 2.80 -22.41 -37.96
C THR A 223 2.26 -22.34 -36.52
N GLY A 224 1.19 -23.09 -36.24
CA GLY A 224 0.51 -23.03 -34.94
C GLY A 224 -0.50 -21.90 -34.79
N HIS A 225 -0.89 -21.21 -35.86
CA HIS A 225 -1.90 -20.15 -35.86
C HIS A 225 -3.22 -20.52 -35.16
N GLU A 226 -3.65 -21.78 -35.24
CA GLU A 226 -4.85 -22.28 -34.55
C GLU A 226 -4.76 -22.08 -33.03
N ASN A 227 -3.59 -22.38 -32.46
CA ASN A 227 -3.33 -22.23 -31.03
C ASN A 227 -3.19 -20.75 -30.62
N ILE A 228 -2.64 -19.90 -31.50
CA ILE A 228 -2.57 -18.45 -31.28
C ILE A 228 -3.98 -17.88 -31.17
N VAL A 229 -4.84 -18.21 -32.15
CA VAL A 229 -6.22 -17.72 -32.20
C VAL A 229 -7.04 -18.26 -31.03
N ALA A 230 -6.90 -19.55 -30.70
CA ALA A 230 -7.61 -20.15 -29.57
C ALA A 230 -7.22 -19.50 -28.22
N ALA A 231 -5.92 -19.30 -27.96
CA ALA A 231 -5.43 -18.66 -26.73
C ALA A 231 -5.91 -17.21 -26.61
N TRP A 232 -5.93 -16.49 -27.74
CA TRP A 232 -6.43 -15.12 -27.79
C TRP A 232 -7.94 -15.03 -27.55
N LEU A 233 -8.74 -15.94 -28.13
CA LEU A 233 -10.18 -16.02 -27.89
C LEU A 233 -10.51 -16.41 -26.43
N ALA A 234 -9.74 -17.33 -25.84
CA ALA A 234 -9.97 -17.81 -24.46
C ALA A 234 -9.85 -16.70 -23.40
N GLN A 235 -9.06 -15.66 -23.67
CA GLN A 235 -8.95 -14.48 -22.79
C GLN A 235 -10.16 -13.54 -22.84
N GLY A 236 -11.12 -13.80 -23.74
CA GLY A 236 -12.20 -12.86 -24.02
C GLY A 236 -11.72 -11.59 -24.74
N ASN A 237 -10.48 -11.60 -25.27
CA ASN A 237 -9.92 -10.44 -25.94
C ASN A 237 -10.64 -10.19 -27.26
N ARG A 238 -11.13 -8.97 -27.43
CA ARG A 238 -11.54 -8.43 -28.73
C ARG A 238 -10.36 -7.63 -29.30
N PRO A 239 -10.19 -7.56 -30.64
CA PRO A 239 -9.18 -6.68 -31.23
C PRO A 239 -9.41 -5.25 -30.75
N ASN A 240 -8.50 -4.72 -29.94
CA ASN A 240 -8.52 -3.33 -29.53
C ASN A 240 -7.74 -2.52 -30.55
N LEU A 241 -8.42 -2.13 -31.62
CA LEU A 241 -7.82 -1.37 -32.72
C LEU A 241 -7.22 -0.04 -32.27
N VAL A 242 -7.70 0.54 -31.17
CA VAL A 242 -7.15 1.77 -30.59
C VAL A 242 -5.73 1.54 -30.04
N GLN A 243 -5.46 0.36 -29.47
CA GLN A 243 -4.12 0.02 -28.96
C GLN A 243 -3.17 -0.45 -30.06
N ILE A 244 -3.69 -1.17 -31.06
CA ILE A 244 -2.87 -1.74 -32.15
C ILE A 244 -2.46 -0.66 -33.17
N ALA A 245 -3.39 0.23 -33.54
CA ALA A 245 -3.18 1.17 -34.66
C ALA A 245 -1.98 2.12 -34.49
N PRO A 246 -1.65 2.66 -33.30
CA PRO A 246 -0.47 3.50 -33.12
C PRO A 246 0.86 2.75 -33.29
N LEU A 247 0.87 1.43 -33.07
CA LEU A 247 2.10 0.62 -33.08
C LEU A 247 2.35 -0.04 -34.45
N PHE A 248 1.29 -0.29 -35.23
CA PHE A 248 1.35 -1.03 -36.49
C PHE A 248 0.71 -0.29 -37.70
N HIS A 249 0.17 0.93 -37.49
CA HIS A 249 -0.45 1.82 -38.49
C HIS A 249 -1.68 1.27 -39.29
N ALA A 250 -2.29 2.16 -40.11
CA ALA A 250 -3.73 2.40 -40.34
C ALA A 250 -4.63 1.28 -40.91
N ASP A 251 -4.12 0.08 -41.17
CA ASP A 251 -4.89 -0.97 -41.84
C ASP A 251 -5.65 -1.90 -40.88
N ALA A 252 -5.59 -1.67 -39.57
CA ALA A 252 -6.28 -2.53 -38.59
C ALA A 252 -7.80 -2.66 -38.90
N ALA A 253 -8.45 -1.57 -39.34
CA ALA A 253 -9.85 -1.60 -39.80
C ALA A 253 -10.04 -2.34 -41.13
N GLN A 254 -9.09 -2.24 -42.06
CA GLN A 254 -9.09 -3.00 -43.32
C GLN A 254 -8.87 -4.50 -43.08
N ILE A 255 -7.95 -4.85 -42.19
CA ILE A 255 -7.67 -6.22 -41.75
C ILE A 255 -8.94 -6.84 -41.15
N LEU A 256 -9.63 -6.15 -40.24
CA LEU A 256 -10.90 -6.65 -39.69
C LEU A 256 -11.98 -6.80 -40.77
N ARG A 257 -12.06 -5.88 -41.74
CA ARG A 257 -12.97 -6.02 -42.89
C ARG A 257 -12.64 -7.27 -43.72
N GLN A 258 -11.36 -7.53 -43.98
CA GLN A 258 -10.93 -8.72 -44.70
C GLN A 258 -11.22 -10.01 -43.92
N ILE A 259 -11.04 -10.02 -42.59
CA ILE A 259 -11.40 -11.17 -41.74
C ILE A 259 -12.89 -11.48 -41.82
N LYS A 260 -13.75 -10.46 -41.81
CA LYS A 260 -15.22 -10.62 -41.84
C LYS A 260 -15.77 -10.86 -43.24
N SER A 261 -15.03 -10.48 -44.29
CA SER A 261 -15.51 -10.56 -45.66
C SER A 261 -15.60 -12.02 -46.14
N PRO A 262 -16.74 -12.46 -46.70
CA PRO A 262 -16.88 -13.78 -47.29
C PRO A 262 -16.08 -13.93 -48.60
N ARG A 263 -15.63 -12.82 -49.20
CA ARG A 263 -14.78 -12.82 -50.40
C ARG A 263 -13.32 -13.16 -50.10
N THR A 264 -12.91 -13.09 -48.83
CA THR A 264 -11.55 -13.42 -48.40
C THR A 264 -11.42 -14.92 -48.19
N THR A 265 -10.36 -15.52 -48.74
CA THR A 265 -10.11 -16.97 -48.60
C THR A 265 -9.95 -17.36 -47.12
N ALA A 266 -10.33 -18.59 -46.76
CA ALA A 266 -10.20 -19.08 -45.39
C ALA A 266 -8.76 -18.98 -44.85
N LYS A 267 -7.77 -19.37 -45.67
CA LYS A 267 -6.34 -19.24 -45.33
C LYS A 267 -5.94 -17.80 -45.03
N ARG A 268 -6.41 -16.84 -45.83
CA ARG A 268 -6.11 -15.42 -45.59
C ARG A 268 -6.78 -14.92 -44.31
N ARG A 269 -8.03 -15.30 -44.05
CA ARG A 269 -8.73 -14.94 -42.80
C ARG A 269 -8.03 -15.50 -41.56
N GLN A 270 -7.58 -16.76 -41.60
CA GLN A 270 -6.80 -17.40 -40.52
C GLN A 270 -5.46 -16.69 -40.28
N THR A 271 -4.75 -16.34 -41.36
CA THR A 271 -3.49 -15.58 -41.29
C THR A 271 -3.72 -14.25 -40.58
N LEU A 272 -4.69 -13.46 -41.05
CA LEU A 272 -5.00 -12.17 -40.48
C LEU A 272 -5.47 -12.27 -39.02
N ALA A 273 -6.26 -13.27 -38.66
CA ALA A 273 -6.70 -13.48 -37.28
C ALA A 273 -5.51 -13.77 -36.34
N ALA A 274 -4.57 -14.62 -36.75
CA ALA A 274 -3.38 -14.92 -35.97
C ALA A 274 -2.44 -13.71 -35.84
N VAL A 275 -2.26 -12.94 -36.91
CA VAL A 275 -1.44 -11.72 -36.87
C VAL A 275 -2.06 -10.66 -35.97
N VAL A 276 -3.38 -10.46 -36.02
CA VAL A 276 -4.09 -9.52 -35.11
C VAL A 276 -3.94 -9.95 -33.64
N ALA A 277 -4.02 -11.25 -33.36
CA ALA A 277 -3.79 -11.77 -32.01
C ALA A 277 -2.36 -11.47 -31.52
N LEU A 278 -1.35 -11.65 -32.37
CA LEU A 278 0.05 -11.31 -32.07
C LEU A 278 0.27 -9.81 -31.90
N MET A 279 -0.35 -8.97 -32.74
CA MET A 279 -0.29 -7.52 -32.60
C MET A 279 -0.93 -7.03 -31.30
N GLN A 280 -2.07 -7.61 -30.92
CA GLN A 280 -2.74 -7.28 -29.66
C GLN A 280 -1.91 -7.68 -28.45
N TRP A 281 -1.29 -8.86 -28.51
CA TRP A 281 -0.37 -9.33 -27.48
C TRP A 281 0.83 -8.39 -27.36
N GLU A 282 1.50 -8.08 -28.47
CA GLU A 282 2.66 -7.19 -28.51
C GLU A 282 2.34 -5.79 -27.96
N ALA A 283 1.16 -5.25 -28.27
CA ALA A 283 0.66 -3.98 -27.72
C ALA A 283 0.41 -4.01 -26.20
N GLY A 284 0.20 -5.20 -25.63
CA GLY A 284 0.03 -5.42 -24.19
C GLY A 284 1.34 -5.69 -23.45
N THR A 285 2.46 -5.88 -24.16
CA THR A 285 3.77 -6.11 -23.52
C THR A 285 4.38 -4.82 -22.96
N SER A 286 5.32 -4.98 -22.03
CA SER A 286 6.07 -3.89 -21.41
C SER A 286 7.54 -4.28 -21.24
N LEU A 287 8.39 -3.31 -20.88
CA LEU A 287 9.79 -3.58 -20.52
C LEU A 287 9.94 -4.59 -19.37
N THR A 288 8.90 -4.84 -18.59
CA THR A 288 8.90 -5.80 -17.48
C THR A 288 8.28 -7.15 -17.82
N THR A 289 7.75 -7.36 -19.03
CA THR A 289 7.12 -8.63 -19.44
C THR A 289 8.11 -9.81 -19.31
N HIS A 290 9.38 -9.61 -19.64
CA HIS A 290 10.43 -10.63 -19.45
C HIS A 290 10.57 -11.14 -18.00
N LYS A 291 10.20 -10.31 -17.01
CA LYS A 291 10.35 -10.61 -15.58
C LYS A 291 9.14 -11.35 -15.00
N TYR A 292 7.95 -11.06 -15.51
CA TYR A 292 6.69 -11.60 -15.02
C TYR A 292 5.81 -12.05 -16.20
N PRO A 293 6.28 -13.03 -17.00
CA PRO A 293 5.49 -13.53 -18.11
C PRO A 293 4.26 -14.26 -17.56
N ASP A 294 3.12 -14.05 -18.20
CA ASP A 294 1.98 -14.91 -18.00
C ASP A 294 2.03 -16.14 -18.92
N SER A 295 1.04 -17.03 -18.79
CA SER A 295 0.96 -18.24 -19.62
C SER A 295 0.82 -17.95 -21.12
N ILE A 296 0.30 -16.78 -21.48
CA ILE A 296 0.04 -16.37 -22.86
C ILE A 296 1.30 -15.81 -23.49
N ASP A 297 2.09 -15.03 -22.74
CA ASP A 297 3.37 -14.49 -23.19
C ASP A 297 4.28 -15.59 -23.75
N GLY A 298 4.46 -16.66 -22.98
CA GLY A 298 5.25 -17.81 -23.42
C GLY A 298 4.64 -18.53 -24.62
N HIS A 299 3.32 -18.58 -24.72
CA HIS A 299 2.63 -19.21 -25.85
C HIS A 299 2.79 -18.40 -27.15
N MET A 300 2.58 -17.09 -27.09
CA MET A 300 2.73 -16.18 -28.23
C MET A 300 4.19 -16.11 -28.70
N MET A 301 5.13 -16.03 -27.77
CA MET A 301 6.56 -16.01 -28.10
C MET A 301 7.03 -17.31 -28.74
N ARG A 302 6.60 -18.48 -28.24
CA ARG A 302 6.89 -19.78 -28.89
C ARG A 302 6.36 -19.83 -30.32
N ALA A 303 5.17 -19.27 -30.55
CA ALA A 303 4.59 -19.21 -31.88
C ALA A 303 5.38 -18.30 -32.83
N LEU A 304 5.84 -17.14 -32.34
CA LEU A 304 6.72 -16.24 -33.12
C LEU A 304 8.03 -16.90 -33.50
N ILE A 305 8.71 -17.56 -32.54
CA ILE A 305 9.95 -18.28 -32.79
C ILE A 305 9.74 -19.38 -33.83
N LYS A 306 8.64 -20.15 -33.71
CA LYS A 306 8.30 -21.20 -34.68
C LYS A 306 7.98 -20.64 -36.07
N ALA A 307 7.45 -19.42 -36.15
CA ALA A 307 7.21 -18.71 -37.40
C ALA A 307 8.49 -18.11 -38.02
N GLY A 308 9.63 -18.13 -37.31
CA GLY A 308 10.93 -17.68 -37.80
C GLY A 308 11.49 -16.41 -37.13
N HIS A 309 10.83 -15.88 -36.08
CA HIS A 309 11.37 -14.74 -35.32
C HIS A 309 12.69 -15.13 -34.63
N GLN A 310 13.71 -14.30 -34.81
CA GLN A 310 15.02 -14.49 -34.17
C GLN A 310 14.98 -13.91 -32.75
N ALA A 311 14.44 -14.69 -31.82
CA ALA A 311 14.29 -14.25 -30.44
C ALA A 311 15.62 -14.11 -29.70
N THR A 312 15.79 -13.01 -28.96
CA THR A 312 16.91 -12.77 -28.03
C THR A 312 16.86 -13.71 -26.83
N GLU A 313 17.90 -13.70 -25.99
CA GLU A 313 17.92 -14.52 -24.77
C GLU A 313 16.81 -14.10 -23.79
N ALA A 314 16.61 -12.80 -23.59
CA ALA A 314 15.50 -12.26 -22.81
C ALA A 314 14.12 -12.65 -23.36
N GLU A 315 13.94 -12.73 -24.68
CA GLU A 315 12.69 -13.18 -25.29
C GLU A 315 12.50 -14.70 -25.16
N ARG A 316 13.57 -15.49 -25.22
CA ARG A 316 13.49 -16.93 -24.99
C ARG A 316 13.20 -17.26 -23.53
N SER A 317 13.57 -16.40 -22.57
CA SER A 317 13.37 -16.68 -21.14
C SER A 317 11.90 -16.83 -20.77
N ILE A 318 10.99 -16.14 -21.47
CA ILE A 318 9.54 -16.22 -21.21
C ILE A 318 8.87 -17.47 -21.80
N THR A 319 9.63 -18.31 -22.52
CA THR A 319 9.11 -19.54 -23.13
C THR A 319 9.32 -20.80 -22.30
N LYS A 320 10.07 -20.67 -21.20
CA LYS A 320 10.34 -21.73 -20.22
C LYS A 320 9.09 -22.01 -19.39
#